data_AF-A0A1Z4V3X4-F1
#
_entry.id   AF-A0A1Z4V3X4-F1
#
_cell.length_a   1.000
_cell.length_b   1.000
_cell.length_c   1.000
_cell.angle_alpha   90.00
_cell.angle_beta   90.00
_cell.angle_gamma   90.00
#
_symmetry.space_group_name_H-M   'P 1'
#
loop_
_entity.id
_entity.type
_entity.pdbx_description
1 polymer ?
#
loop_
_entity_poly.entity_id
_entity_poly.type
_entity_poly.pdbx_seq_one_letter_code
_entity_poly.pdbx_strand_id
1 'polypeptide(L)'
;MQPDLVGLEISKGELKRLTGFDPEDVFRPSIMADKEKRLGFFLNEGLVALALTPIIVGGIYAFIILPTLGSSNKLGVILLIIVPVAVVVGRWRSPS
;
A
#
# COMPACT_ATOMS: atom_id res chain seq x y z
N MET A 1 23.68 -40.35 -5.30
CA MET A 1 23.24 -39.28 -4.38
C MET A 1 21.94 -38.75 -4.94
N GLN A 2 20.80 -39.25 -4.42
CA GLN A 2 19.47 -38.80 -4.84
C GLN A 2 19.27 -37.35 -4.34
N PRO A 3 18.63 -36.47 -5.11
CA PRO A 3 18.45 -35.08 -4.69
C PRO A 3 17.34 -35.03 -3.63
N ASP A 4 17.73 -34.82 -2.38
CA ASP A 4 16.89 -34.62 -1.17
C ASP A 4 16.03 -33.34 -1.20
N LEU A 5 15.77 -32.76 -2.39
CA LEU A 5 15.08 -31.49 -2.55
C LEU A 5 13.58 -31.63 -2.90
N VAL A 6 13.07 -32.87 -3.03
CA VAL A 6 11.67 -33.15 -3.36
C VAL A 6 10.75 -33.17 -2.11
N GLY A 7 11.33 -33.18 -0.90
CA GLY A 7 10.60 -33.24 0.38
C GLY A 7 10.52 -31.92 1.16
N LEU A 8 11.03 -30.81 0.62
CA LEU A 8 11.00 -29.50 1.28
C LEU A 8 9.74 -28.67 0.94
N GLU A 9 8.62 -29.33 0.69
CA GLU A 9 7.31 -28.68 0.78
C GLU A 9 6.99 -28.47 2.27
N ILE A 10 7.73 -27.57 2.93
CA ILE A 10 7.44 -27.18 4.31
C ILE A 10 5.97 -26.77 4.34
N SER A 11 5.16 -27.57 5.02
CA SER A 11 3.73 -27.35 5.12
C SER A 11 3.48 -25.99 5.78
N LYS A 12 2.42 -25.29 5.38
CA LYS A 12 2.00 -24.04 6.03
C LYS A 12 1.90 -24.18 7.57
N GLY A 13 1.52 -25.37 8.04
CA GLY A 13 1.48 -25.68 9.48
C GLY A 13 2.86 -25.83 10.13
N GLU A 14 3.87 -26.32 9.40
CA GLU A 14 5.24 -26.43 9.89
C GLU A 14 5.94 -25.07 9.92
N LEU A 15 5.69 -24.21 8.91
CA LEU A 15 6.13 -22.82 8.91
C LEU A 15 5.63 -22.08 10.16
N LYS A 16 4.32 -22.16 10.46
CA LYS A 16 3.72 -21.54 11.66
C LYS A 16 4.37 -22.03 12.95
N ARG A 17 4.69 -23.32 13.02
CA ARG A 17 5.29 -23.94 14.21
C ARG A 17 6.77 -23.57 14.39
N LEU A 18 7.49 -23.34 13.30
CA LEU A 18 8.93 -23.03 13.34
C LEU A 18 9.23 -21.54 13.49
N THR A 19 8.41 -20.66 12.89
CA THR A 19 8.64 -19.21 12.92
C THR A 19 7.73 -18.47 13.90
N GLY A 20 6.67 -19.13 14.40
CA GLY A 20 5.61 -18.48 15.19
C GLY A 20 4.78 -17.48 14.38
N PHE A 21 5.07 -17.32 13.09
CA PHE A 21 4.43 -16.37 12.20
C PHE A 21 3.38 -17.08 11.35
N ASP A 22 2.18 -16.51 11.24
CA ASP A 22 1.14 -17.11 10.41
C ASP A 22 1.49 -16.86 8.93
N PRO A 23 1.78 -17.90 8.13
CA PRO A 23 2.14 -17.71 6.72
C PRO A 23 1.02 -17.02 5.93
N GLU A 24 -0.24 -17.10 6.39
CA GLU A 24 -1.37 -16.39 5.80
C GLU A 24 -1.27 -14.86 5.90
N ASP A 25 -0.42 -14.32 6.77
CA ASP A 25 -0.15 -12.87 6.84
C ASP A 25 0.98 -12.43 5.89
N VAL A 26 1.82 -13.37 5.44
CA VAL A 26 2.90 -13.12 4.47
C VAL A 26 2.41 -13.31 3.03
N PHE A 27 1.50 -14.27 2.82
CA PHE A 27 0.96 -14.60 1.50
C PHE A 27 -0.25 -13.70 1.17
N ARG A 28 0.02 -12.57 0.49
CA ARG A 28 -0.99 -11.66 -0.11
C ARG A 28 -2.18 -12.33 -0.84
N PRO A 29 -2.08 -13.52 -1.48
CA PRO A 29 -3.22 -14.16 -2.12
C PRO A 29 -4.39 -14.50 -1.18
N SER A 30 -4.15 -14.73 0.12
CA SER A 30 -5.23 -15.09 1.06
C SER A 30 -5.93 -13.89 1.70
N ILE A 31 -5.30 -12.71 1.70
CA ILE A 31 -5.95 -11.44 2.06
C ILE A 31 -7.11 -11.15 1.10
N MET A 32 -7.03 -11.58 -0.17
CA MET A 32 -8.12 -11.43 -1.14
C MET A 32 -9.25 -12.47 -1.01
N ALA A 33 -9.02 -13.56 -0.28
CA ALA A 33 -10.02 -14.61 -0.09
C ALA A 33 -11.02 -14.27 1.02
N ASP A 34 -10.60 -13.49 2.02
CA ASP A 34 -11.40 -13.17 3.19
C ASP A 34 -11.94 -11.73 3.16
N LYS A 35 -13.27 -11.57 3.30
CA LYS A 35 -13.92 -10.24 3.18
C LYS A 35 -13.49 -9.29 4.31
N GLU A 36 -13.23 -9.78 5.51
CA GLU A 36 -12.74 -8.96 6.62
C GLU A 36 -11.29 -8.49 6.39
N LYS A 37 -10.41 -9.40 5.93
CA LYS A 37 -9.02 -9.05 5.61
C LYS A 37 -8.94 -8.06 4.44
N ARG A 38 -9.84 -8.13 3.45
CA ARG A 38 -9.96 -7.13 2.37
C ARG A 38 -10.31 -5.75 2.91
N LEU A 39 -11.30 -5.65 3.79
CA LEU A 39 -11.73 -4.38 4.39
C LEU A 39 -10.60 -3.76 5.22
N GLY A 40 -9.91 -4.56 6.03
CA GLY A 40 -8.73 -4.10 6.78
C GLY A 40 -7.62 -3.58 5.88
N PHE A 41 -7.35 -4.26 4.75
CA PHE A 41 -6.40 -3.80 3.74
C PHE A 41 -6.82 -2.45 3.13
N PHE A 42 -8.06 -2.30 2.67
CA PHE A 42 -8.53 -1.04 2.09
C PHE A 42 -8.55 0.12 3.09
N LEU A 43 -8.88 -0.13 4.36
CA LEU A 43 -8.85 0.88 5.42
C LEU A 43 -7.43 1.34 5.72
N ASN A 44 -6.49 0.41 5.88
CA ASN A 44 -5.09 0.75 6.10
C ASN A 44 -4.50 1.51 4.91
N GLU A 45 -4.79 1.04 3.70
CA GLU A 45 -4.35 1.67 2.47
C GLU A 45 -4.96 3.08 2.29
N GLY A 46 -6.24 3.23 2.61
CA GLY A 46 -6.93 4.52 2.61
C GLY A 46 -6.35 5.49 3.65
N LEU A 47 -6.04 5.02 4.86
CA LEU A 47 -5.38 5.81 5.92
C LEU A 47 -4.00 6.30 5.49
N VAL A 48 -3.18 5.43 4.91
CA VAL A 48 -1.86 5.79 4.40
C VAL A 48 -1.96 6.79 3.26
N ALA A 49 -2.89 6.56 2.31
CA ALA A 49 -3.13 7.48 1.21
C ALA A 49 -3.60 8.87 1.70
N LEU A 50 -4.50 8.89 2.69
CA LEU A 50 -4.98 10.11 3.31
C LEU A 50 -3.86 10.86 4.03
N ALA A 51 -2.95 10.16 4.72
CA ALA A 51 -1.82 10.77 5.41
C ALA A 51 -0.77 11.35 4.44
N LEU A 52 -0.52 10.67 3.32
CA LEU A 52 0.44 11.12 2.30
C LEU A 52 -0.08 12.32 1.48
N THR A 53 -1.39 12.39 1.26
CA THR A 53 -2.03 13.44 0.45
C THR A 53 -1.65 14.86 0.89
N PRO A 54 -1.84 15.30 2.14
CA PRO A 54 -1.53 16.67 2.55
C PRO A 54 -0.03 16.98 2.48
N ILE A 55 0.85 15.98 2.64
CA ILE A 55 2.30 16.15 2.52
C ILE A 55 2.65 16.48 1.07
N ILE A 56 2.15 15.68 0.12
CA ILE A 56 2.40 15.86 -1.31
C ILE A 56 1.75 17.16 -1.81
N VAL A 57 0.47 17.38 -1.49
CA VAL A 57 -0.27 18.58 -1.89
C VAL A 57 0.37 19.83 -1.30
N GLY A 58 0.68 19.81 -0.01
CA GLY A 58 1.34 20.93 0.68
C GLY A 58 2.72 21.22 0.09
N GLY A 59 3.52 20.18 -0.20
CA GLY A 59 4.82 20.33 -0.84
C GLY A 59 4.72 20.96 -2.23
N ILE A 60 3.87 20.42 -3.10
CA ILE A 60 3.69 20.96 -4.46
C ILE A 60 3.12 22.38 -4.40
N TYR A 61 2.13 22.63 -3.54
CA TYR A 61 1.49 23.94 -3.49
C TYR A 61 2.44 25.02 -2.93
N ALA A 62 3.11 24.74 -1.81
CA ALA A 62 3.97 25.71 -1.15
C ALA A 62 5.27 25.98 -1.90
N PHE A 63 5.90 24.95 -2.48
CA PHE A 63 7.23 25.09 -3.07
C PHE A 63 7.23 25.22 -4.60
N ILE A 64 6.14 24.84 -5.27
CA ILE A 64 6.04 24.95 -6.74
C ILE A 64 5.01 26.01 -7.11
N ILE A 65 3.75 25.83 -6.73
CA ILE A 65 2.66 26.68 -7.22
C ILE A 65 2.78 28.10 -6.68
N LEU A 66 2.88 28.25 -5.37
CA LEU A 66 2.92 29.57 -4.73
C LEU A 66 4.05 30.46 -5.26
N PRO A 67 5.31 29.99 -5.42
CA PRO A 67 6.39 30.82 -5.95
C PRO A 67 6.36 31.02 -7.47
N THR A 68 5.76 30.10 -8.26
CA THR A 68 5.81 30.21 -9.74
C THR A 68 4.56 30.84 -10.35
N LEU A 69 3.39 30.57 -9.77
CA LEU A 69 2.08 30.94 -10.31
C LEU A 69 1.28 31.83 -9.34
N GLY A 70 1.79 32.05 -8.13
CA GLY A 70 1.07 32.74 -7.07
C GLY A 70 0.00 31.87 -6.42
N SER A 71 -0.77 32.46 -5.51
CA SER A 71 -1.85 31.74 -4.83
C SER A 71 -3.03 31.51 -5.78
N SER A 72 -3.42 30.25 -5.97
CA SER A 72 -4.57 29.87 -6.78
C SER A 72 -5.37 28.75 -6.11
N ASN A 73 -6.51 29.12 -5.53
CA ASN A 73 -7.43 28.16 -4.90
C ASN A 73 -7.89 27.07 -5.88
N LYS A 74 -8.03 27.39 -7.17
CA LYS A 74 -8.41 26.41 -8.20
C LYS A 74 -7.35 25.32 -8.35
N LEU A 75 -6.07 25.69 -8.40
CA LEU A 75 -4.97 24.71 -8.49
C LEU A 75 -4.86 23.86 -7.23
N GLY A 76 -5.08 24.46 -6.05
CA GLY A 76 -5.12 23.73 -4.78
C GLY A 76 -6.21 22.66 -4.75
N VAL A 77 -7.42 22.99 -5.18
CA VAL A 77 -8.55 22.03 -5.25
C VAL A 77 -8.26 20.91 -6.25
N ILE A 78 -7.71 21.24 -7.42
CA ILE A 78 -7.34 20.23 -8.42
C ILE A 78 -6.32 19.24 -7.84
N LEU A 79 -5.32 19.75 -7.11
CA LEU A 79 -4.32 18.91 -6.46
C LEU A 79 -4.92 17.98 -5.40
N LEU A 80 -5.85 18.49 -4.59
CA LEU A 80 -6.54 17.71 -3.57
C LEU A 80 -7.37 16.56 -4.17
N ILE A 81 -7.77 16.63 -5.43
CA ILE A 81 -8.50 15.57 -6.13
C ILE A 81 -7.53 14.59 -6.80
N ILE A 82 -6.51 15.09 -7.51
CA ILE A 82 -5.61 14.26 -8.31
C ILE A 82 -4.64 13.46 -7.44
N VAL A 83 -4.09 14.07 -6.38
CA VAL A 83 -3.06 13.42 -5.54
C VAL A 83 -3.56 12.16 -4.86
N PRO A 84 -4.73 12.12 -4.19
CA PRO A 84 -5.24 10.88 -3.60
C PRO A 84 -5.38 9.75 -4.61
N VAL A 85 -5.90 10.06 -5.80
CA VAL A 85 -6.05 9.08 -6.88
C VAL A 85 -4.69 8.56 -7.32
N ALA A 86 -3.72 9.45 -7.52
CA ALA A 86 -2.36 9.07 -7.91
C ALA A 86 -1.66 8.22 -6.83
N VAL A 87 -1.86 8.52 -5.54
CA VAL A 87 -1.30 7.74 -4.42
C VAL A 87 -1.90 6.34 -4.39
N VAL A 88 -3.22 6.21 -4.51
CA VAL A 88 -3.90 4.90 -4.54
C VAL A 88 -3.42 4.07 -5.75
N VAL A 89 -3.36 4.67 -6.94
CA VAL A 89 -2.91 3.98 -8.16
C VAL A 89 -1.43 3.59 -8.08
N GLY A 90 -0.57 4.48 -7.59
CA GLY A 90 0.85 4.22 -7.45
C GLY A 90 1.14 3.06 -6.49
N ARG A 91 0.44 3.01 -5.36
CA ARG A 91 0.59 1.93 -4.38
C ARG A 91 -0.01 0.61 -4.87
N TRP A 92 -1.08 0.65 -5.66
CA TRP A 92 -1.61 -0.55 -6.33
C TRP A 92 -0.59 -1.15 -7.32
N ARG A 93 0.17 -0.30 -8.03
CA ARG A 93 1.19 -0.72 -8.98
C ARG A 93 2.47 -1.23 -8.30
N SER A 94 2.79 -0.73 -7.10
CA SER A 94 3.97 -1.10 -6.33
C SER A 94 3.57 -1.66 -4.95
N PRO A 95 3.14 -2.93 -4.89
CA PRO A 95 2.83 -3.60 -3.63
C PRO A 95 4.15 -3.90 -2.89
N SER A 96 4.70 -2.92 -2.18
CA SER A 96 5.81 -3.11 -1.21
C SER A 96 5.37 -4.01 -0.08
#